data_AF-A0AAD6JVI1-F1
#
_entry.id   AF-A0AAD6JVI1-F1
#
_cell.length_a   1.000
_cell.length_b   1.000
_cell.length_c   1.000
_cell.angle_alpha   90.00
_cell.angle_beta   90.00
_cell.angle_gamma   90.00
#
_symmetry.space_group_name_H-M   'P 1'
#
loop_
_entity.id
_entity.type
_entity.pdbx_description
1 polymer ?
#
loop_
_entity_poly.entity_id
_entity_poly.type
_entity_poly.pdbx_seq_one_letter_code
_entity_poly.pdbx_strand_id
1 'polypeptide(L)'
;MDTIQNHSVQAALGGAVGNLQRVRAFLRIRLRDYGVLDFDAGDTHRQPPVDTTWQQIYFCLRTGYYEEARSVALSSRASHQFAPMLMEWINSGGMVPVDIAAAASEECEKMLRMGDRVGRAAYDKKKLLLYAIVSGSRRQIDRMLRDLPTLFNTIEDFLWFKLSAVREYHGGTSSQVLNENLVPYSLEDLQAYLNKFEPSYYTKNGKDPLVYPYVLLLSVQMLPAILYLSKEAADEGYDIDAVHVSITLADHGVLAEGTGAGQKIGVMDAYAEVSSIIRQHGSAYLRHGNLSMALEYYAQAAATVGGGETSWTGRGNIDQQRQRNVMLTQLLTELLLRDGGIHFLLGPRGAGEEGELARFLTDSKARQQFLLEAARKCQEAGLDEKSIEIQKRVGAFSMALDTINKCLSEAICALSRGGLDGESRNAGLINSGNEILETFKYYPNESFHELNHLVMVPSFQERDHVLEQETACVPDLLKVALTCLDNVTDSDGSLRAMRAKIAQFLANNMNRNWPRDLYEKVSRSL
;
A
#
# COMPACT_ATOMS: atom_id res chain seq x y z
N MET A 1 -36.04 5.51 -5.77
CA MET A 1 -37.26 5.42 -4.92
C MET A 1 -37.63 6.77 -4.33
N ASP A 2 -36.64 7.57 -3.96
CA ASP A 2 -36.83 8.88 -3.32
C ASP A 2 -37.74 9.83 -4.10
N THR A 3 -37.59 9.89 -5.44
CA THR A 3 -38.48 10.72 -6.28
C THR A 3 -39.96 10.34 -6.14
N ILE A 4 -40.25 9.04 -6.04
CA ILE A 4 -41.62 8.51 -5.86
C ILE A 4 -42.14 8.87 -4.47
N GLN A 5 -41.31 8.71 -3.44
CA GLN A 5 -41.70 9.01 -2.05
C GLN A 5 -41.98 10.50 -1.85
N ASN A 6 -41.15 11.37 -2.44
CA ASN A 6 -41.31 12.83 -2.38
C ASN A 6 -42.52 13.34 -3.18
N HIS A 7 -43.08 12.52 -4.07
CA HIS A 7 -44.22 12.85 -4.95
C HIS A 7 -45.28 11.74 -4.91
N SER A 8 -45.59 11.24 -3.70
CA SER A 8 -46.42 10.03 -3.51
C SER A 8 -47.80 10.12 -4.16
N VAL A 9 -48.42 11.30 -4.10
CA VAL A 9 -49.73 11.57 -4.73
C VAL A 9 -49.63 11.49 -6.25
N GLN A 10 -48.64 12.13 -6.87
CA GLN A 10 -48.46 12.09 -8.32
C GLN A 10 -48.00 10.73 -8.83
N ALA A 11 -47.21 10.01 -8.03
CA ALA A 11 -46.74 8.66 -8.36
C ALA A 11 -47.89 7.67 -8.55
N ALA A 12 -48.97 7.84 -7.77
CA ALA A 12 -50.14 6.96 -7.76
C ALA A 12 -49.77 5.47 -7.73
N LEU A 13 -48.74 5.10 -6.95
CA LEU A 13 -48.23 3.73 -6.90
C LEU A 13 -49.21 2.79 -6.16
N GLY A 14 -49.97 3.32 -5.20
CA GLY A 14 -50.92 2.54 -4.39
C GLY A 14 -50.25 1.37 -3.66
N GLY A 15 -50.94 0.23 -3.55
CA GLY A 15 -50.40 -1.02 -2.98
C GLY A 15 -49.64 -1.89 -3.99
N ALA A 16 -49.36 -1.40 -5.20
CA ALA A 16 -48.70 -2.20 -6.23
C ALA A 16 -47.21 -2.38 -5.92
N VAL A 17 -46.76 -3.63 -5.87
CA VAL A 17 -45.37 -4.00 -5.49
C VAL A 17 -44.47 -4.38 -6.67
N GLY A 18 -44.96 -4.30 -7.92
CA GLY A 18 -44.21 -4.69 -9.11
C GLY A 18 -43.18 -3.66 -9.55
N ASN A 19 -42.05 -4.12 -10.10
CA ASN A 19 -40.96 -3.25 -10.57
C ASN A 19 -41.40 -2.35 -11.72
N LEU A 20 -42.13 -2.89 -12.69
CA LEU A 20 -42.67 -2.11 -13.81
C LEU A 20 -43.61 -1.00 -13.32
N GLN A 21 -44.39 -1.26 -12.27
CA GLN A 21 -45.31 -0.30 -11.66
C GLN A 21 -44.55 0.82 -10.96
N ARG A 22 -43.40 0.52 -10.33
CA ARG A 22 -42.48 1.55 -9.82
C ARG A 22 -41.93 2.42 -10.94
N VAL A 23 -41.53 1.83 -12.06
CA VAL A 23 -41.06 2.59 -13.25
C VAL A 23 -42.18 3.47 -13.81
N ARG A 24 -43.41 2.94 -13.94
CA ARG A 24 -44.58 3.71 -14.39
C ARG A 24 -44.92 4.84 -13.44
N ALA A 25 -44.88 4.61 -12.13
CA ALA A 25 -45.09 5.65 -11.12
C ALA A 25 -44.03 6.76 -11.22
N PHE A 26 -42.77 6.40 -11.46
CA PHE A 26 -41.72 7.38 -11.75
C PHE A 26 -41.99 8.16 -13.05
N LEU A 27 -42.45 7.49 -14.11
CA LEU A 27 -42.80 8.13 -15.38
C LEU A 27 -43.99 9.09 -15.25
N ARG A 28 -45.01 8.78 -14.43
CA ARG A 28 -46.10 9.71 -14.13
C ARG A 28 -45.60 11.04 -13.59
N ILE A 29 -44.60 11.00 -12.70
CA ILE A 29 -44.00 12.22 -12.15
C ILE A 29 -43.22 12.96 -13.24
N ARG A 30 -42.41 12.26 -14.03
CA ARG A 30 -41.52 12.87 -15.03
C ARG A 30 -42.24 13.40 -16.26
N LEU A 31 -43.35 12.78 -16.65
CA LEU A 31 -44.11 13.07 -17.87
C LEU A 31 -45.48 13.69 -17.57
N ARG A 32 -45.69 14.20 -16.34
CA ARG A 32 -46.99 14.74 -15.89
C ARG A 32 -47.58 15.80 -16.83
N ASP A 33 -46.71 16.58 -17.49
CA ASP A 33 -47.10 17.71 -18.34
C ASP A 33 -47.30 17.29 -19.82
N TYR A 34 -47.11 16.01 -20.15
CA TYR A 34 -47.19 15.49 -21.52
C TYR A 34 -48.57 14.93 -21.91
N GLY A 35 -49.49 14.81 -20.94
CA GLY A 35 -50.84 14.28 -21.15
C GLY A 35 -51.03 12.89 -20.55
N VAL A 36 -52.12 12.22 -20.95
CA VAL A 36 -52.45 10.88 -20.44
C VAL A 36 -51.48 9.85 -21.03
N LEU A 37 -50.83 9.08 -20.17
CA LEU A 37 -49.85 8.07 -20.56
C LEU A 37 -50.56 6.78 -20.99
N ASP A 38 -49.96 6.04 -21.92
CA ASP A 38 -50.47 4.77 -22.48
C ASP A 38 -50.91 3.75 -21.44
N PHE A 39 -50.18 3.59 -20.33
CA PHE A 39 -50.51 2.65 -19.26
C PHE A 39 -51.56 3.16 -18.26
N ASP A 40 -51.99 4.41 -18.38
CA ASP A 40 -53.07 5.02 -17.58
C ASP A 40 -54.33 5.31 -18.45
N ALA A 41 -54.25 5.08 -19.76
CA ALA A 41 -55.33 5.38 -20.69
C ALA A 41 -56.46 4.34 -20.61
N GLY A 42 -57.71 4.81 -20.50
CA GLY A 42 -58.91 4.00 -20.76
C GLY A 42 -59.45 4.19 -22.18
N ASP A 43 -60.40 3.36 -22.59
CA ASP A 43 -60.98 3.34 -23.96
C ASP A 43 -61.71 4.64 -24.37
N THR A 44 -61.90 5.59 -23.45
CA THR A 44 -62.78 6.75 -23.61
C THR A 44 -62.09 8.07 -23.98
N HIS A 45 -60.77 8.08 -24.25
CA HIS A 45 -60.03 9.33 -24.51
C HIS A 45 -60.14 9.79 -25.97
N ARG A 46 -60.41 11.10 -26.16
CA ARG A 46 -60.52 11.75 -27.49
C ARG A 46 -59.19 11.91 -28.22
N GLN A 47 -58.08 11.92 -27.50
CA GLN A 47 -56.72 11.99 -28.06
C GLN A 47 -55.99 10.69 -27.75
N PRO A 48 -55.15 10.18 -28.68
CA PRO A 48 -54.36 9.00 -28.41
C PRO A 48 -53.43 9.27 -27.22
N PRO A 49 -53.25 8.30 -26.31
CA PRO A 49 -52.37 8.48 -25.17
C PRO A 49 -50.92 8.60 -25.62
N VAL A 50 -50.08 9.17 -24.76
CA VAL A 50 -48.64 9.26 -24.98
C VAL A 50 -48.05 7.87 -24.89
N ASP A 51 -47.50 7.36 -25.99
CA ASP A 51 -46.74 6.10 -26.02
C ASP A 51 -45.46 6.27 -25.18
N THR A 52 -45.32 5.45 -24.14
CA THR A 52 -44.16 5.49 -23.23
C THR A 52 -43.28 4.25 -23.36
N THR A 53 -43.45 3.45 -24.41
CA THR A 53 -42.74 2.18 -24.64
C THR A 53 -41.23 2.35 -24.45
N TRP A 54 -40.60 3.32 -25.11
CA TRP A 54 -39.15 3.50 -25.08
C TRP A 54 -38.64 4.00 -23.72
N GLN A 55 -39.42 4.84 -23.04
CA GLN A 55 -39.13 5.33 -21.69
C GLN A 55 -39.21 4.18 -20.69
N GLN A 56 -40.25 3.35 -20.77
CA GLN A 56 -40.42 2.16 -19.93
C GLN A 56 -39.26 1.19 -20.12
N ILE A 57 -38.89 0.84 -21.36
CA ILE A 57 -37.75 -0.05 -21.64
C ILE A 57 -36.46 0.55 -21.08
N TYR A 58 -36.17 1.82 -21.37
CA TYR A 58 -34.95 2.50 -20.92
C TYR A 58 -34.82 2.52 -19.40
N PHE A 59 -35.88 2.91 -18.68
CA PHE A 59 -35.81 3.00 -17.22
C PHE A 59 -35.83 1.64 -16.54
N CYS A 60 -36.47 0.62 -17.12
CA CYS A 60 -36.32 -0.75 -16.65
C CYS A 60 -34.86 -1.21 -16.81
N LEU A 61 -34.24 -0.96 -17.97
CA LEU A 61 -32.83 -1.28 -18.20
C LEU A 61 -31.89 -0.55 -17.22
N ARG A 62 -32.10 0.76 -17.05
CA ARG A 62 -31.32 1.64 -16.16
C ARG A 62 -31.36 1.22 -14.68
N THR A 63 -32.42 0.53 -14.28
CA THR A 63 -32.63 0.06 -12.91
C THR A 63 -32.28 -1.42 -12.72
N GLY A 64 -31.84 -2.11 -13.80
CA GLY A 64 -31.52 -3.54 -13.77
C GLY A 64 -32.75 -4.46 -13.86
N TYR A 65 -33.93 -3.92 -14.16
CA TYR A 65 -35.19 -4.67 -14.33
C TYR A 65 -35.27 -5.25 -15.75
N TYR A 66 -34.36 -6.19 -16.05
CA TYR A 66 -34.18 -6.74 -17.38
C TYR A 66 -35.41 -7.51 -17.90
N GLU A 67 -36.09 -8.26 -17.04
CA GLU A 67 -37.29 -9.03 -17.42
C GLU A 67 -38.48 -8.11 -17.73
N GLU A 68 -38.66 -7.05 -16.96
CA GLU A 68 -39.67 -6.03 -17.20
C GLU A 68 -39.38 -5.28 -18.51
N ALA A 69 -38.11 -4.96 -18.79
CA ALA A 69 -37.69 -4.36 -20.06
C ALA A 69 -38.05 -5.26 -21.25
N ARG A 70 -37.81 -6.58 -21.14
CA ARG A 70 -38.19 -7.58 -22.16
C ARG A 70 -39.69 -7.62 -22.37
N SER A 71 -40.45 -7.71 -21.28
CA SER A 71 -41.92 -7.78 -21.32
C SER A 71 -42.51 -6.58 -22.05
N VAL A 72 -42.06 -5.36 -21.70
CA VAL A 72 -42.50 -4.13 -22.37
C VAL A 72 -42.12 -4.18 -23.85
N ALA A 73 -40.87 -4.52 -24.17
CA ALA A 73 -40.39 -4.55 -25.55
C ALA A 73 -41.17 -5.52 -26.45
N LEU A 74 -41.56 -6.69 -25.92
CA LEU A 74 -42.34 -7.71 -26.63
C LEU A 74 -43.82 -7.33 -26.77
N SER A 75 -44.38 -6.65 -25.77
CA SER A 75 -45.81 -6.29 -25.74
C SER A 75 -46.17 -5.11 -26.65
N SER A 76 -45.20 -4.25 -26.99
CA SER A 76 -45.43 -3.05 -27.78
C SER A 76 -45.07 -3.24 -29.25
N ARG A 77 -45.99 -2.84 -30.14
CA ARG A 77 -45.73 -2.80 -31.58
C ARG A 77 -44.62 -1.81 -31.95
N ALA A 78 -44.44 -0.74 -31.16
CA ALA A 78 -43.44 0.29 -31.43
C ALA A 78 -42.00 -0.26 -31.33
N SER A 79 -41.78 -1.25 -30.46
CA SER A 79 -40.47 -1.87 -30.20
C SER A 79 -40.29 -3.24 -30.83
N HIS A 80 -41.22 -3.72 -31.67
CA HIS A 80 -41.22 -5.09 -32.18
C HIS A 80 -39.91 -5.49 -32.89
N GLN A 81 -39.29 -4.58 -33.65
CA GLN A 81 -38.01 -4.82 -34.32
C GLN A 81 -36.80 -4.76 -33.36
N PHE A 82 -36.92 -4.02 -32.25
CA PHE A 82 -35.87 -3.87 -31.25
C PHE A 82 -35.85 -5.03 -30.25
N ALA A 83 -37.02 -5.61 -29.95
CA ALA A 83 -37.16 -6.62 -28.92
C ALA A 83 -36.20 -7.81 -29.08
N PRO A 84 -36.00 -8.40 -30.28
CA PRO A 84 -35.00 -9.45 -30.48
C PRO A 84 -33.57 -9.01 -30.16
N MET A 85 -33.19 -7.79 -30.55
CA MET A 85 -31.85 -7.25 -30.29
C MET A 85 -31.62 -7.01 -28.79
N LEU A 86 -32.64 -6.51 -28.08
CA LEU A 86 -32.59 -6.31 -26.64
C LEU A 86 -32.50 -7.64 -25.89
N MET A 87 -33.27 -8.66 -26.31
CA MET A 87 -33.23 -9.98 -25.70
C MET A 87 -31.83 -10.60 -25.82
N GLU A 88 -31.22 -10.51 -27.00
CA GLU A 88 -29.86 -10.97 -27.22
C GLU A 88 -28.86 -10.23 -26.32
N TRP A 89 -28.93 -8.90 -26.29
CA TRP A 89 -28.06 -8.07 -25.45
C TRP A 89 -28.15 -8.44 -23.97
N ILE A 90 -29.36 -8.69 -23.45
CA ILE A 90 -29.55 -9.09 -22.05
C ILE A 90 -29.04 -10.52 -21.82
N ASN A 91 -29.36 -11.47 -22.70
CA ASN A 91 -28.95 -12.88 -22.55
C ASN A 91 -27.42 -13.04 -22.55
N SER A 92 -26.75 -12.23 -23.35
CA SER A 92 -25.31 -12.28 -23.56
C SER A 92 -24.54 -11.31 -22.67
N GLY A 93 -25.15 -10.84 -21.57
CA GLY A 93 -24.46 -10.03 -20.55
C GLY A 93 -23.98 -8.67 -21.04
N GLY A 94 -24.67 -8.09 -22.03
CA GLY A 94 -24.30 -6.82 -22.64
C GLY A 94 -23.55 -6.96 -23.98
N MET A 95 -23.25 -8.16 -24.42
CA MET A 95 -22.65 -8.42 -25.74
C MET A 95 -23.71 -8.78 -26.77
N VAL A 96 -23.45 -8.51 -28.05
CA VAL A 96 -24.29 -8.96 -29.17
C VAL A 96 -23.42 -9.39 -30.36
N PRO A 97 -23.90 -10.32 -31.19
CA PRO A 97 -23.30 -10.62 -32.49
C PRO A 97 -23.10 -9.38 -33.38
N VAL A 98 -22.09 -9.45 -34.26
CA VAL A 98 -21.68 -8.33 -35.12
C VAL A 98 -22.80 -7.86 -36.05
N ASP A 99 -23.62 -8.77 -36.55
CA ASP A 99 -24.78 -8.47 -37.39
C ASP A 99 -25.88 -7.71 -36.63
N ILE A 100 -26.16 -8.09 -35.39
CA ILE A 100 -27.10 -7.38 -34.52
C ILE A 100 -26.56 -6.00 -34.15
N ALA A 101 -25.27 -5.89 -33.81
CA ALA A 101 -24.61 -4.62 -33.56
C ALA A 101 -24.67 -3.68 -34.78
N ALA A 102 -24.42 -4.21 -35.98
CA ALA A 102 -24.47 -3.47 -37.23
C ALA A 102 -25.89 -2.99 -37.55
N ALA A 103 -26.90 -3.86 -37.41
CA ALA A 103 -28.30 -3.49 -37.61
C ALA A 103 -28.75 -2.39 -36.63
N ALA A 104 -28.34 -2.48 -35.36
CA ALA A 104 -28.61 -1.44 -34.38
C ALA A 104 -27.90 -0.11 -34.70
N SER A 105 -26.64 -0.18 -35.16
CA SER A 105 -25.87 0.98 -35.60
C SER A 105 -26.50 1.68 -36.82
N GLU A 106 -27.03 0.91 -37.77
CA GLU A 106 -27.73 1.43 -38.94
C GLU A 106 -29.01 2.20 -38.53
N GLU A 107 -29.78 1.67 -37.58
CA GLU A 107 -30.98 2.33 -37.06
C GLU A 107 -30.63 3.62 -36.30
N CYS A 108 -29.55 3.62 -35.51
CA CYS A 108 -28.97 4.83 -34.93
C CYS A 108 -28.63 5.87 -36.00
N GLU A 109 -27.96 5.46 -37.06
CA GLU A 109 -27.57 6.35 -38.15
C GLU A 109 -28.79 6.92 -38.89
N LYS A 110 -29.84 6.11 -39.11
CA LYS A 110 -31.10 6.57 -39.69
C LYS A 110 -31.73 7.66 -38.81
N MET A 111 -31.82 7.45 -37.50
CA MET A 111 -32.37 8.44 -36.57
C MET A 111 -31.55 9.74 -36.55
N LEU A 112 -30.22 9.64 -36.48
CA LEU A 112 -29.33 10.80 -36.47
C LEU A 112 -29.31 11.58 -37.80
N ARG A 113 -29.45 10.90 -38.95
CA ARG A 113 -29.57 11.53 -40.28
C ARG A 113 -30.93 12.19 -40.50
N MET A 114 -31.98 11.63 -39.91
CA MET A 114 -33.32 12.22 -39.99
C MET A 114 -33.38 13.54 -39.24
N GLY A 115 -32.69 13.64 -38.10
CA GLY A 115 -32.45 14.89 -37.37
C GLY A 115 -33.73 15.63 -36.95
N ASP A 116 -33.57 16.72 -36.21
CA ASP A 116 -34.66 17.62 -35.84
C ASP A 116 -35.01 18.52 -37.04
N ARG A 117 -35.54 17.92 -38.11
CA ARG A 117 -36.04 18.68 -39.25
C ARG A 117 -37.28 19.43 -38.80
N VAL A 118 -37.25 20.75 -38.91
CA VAL A 118 -38.38 21.65 -38.59
C VAL A 118 -39.68 21.07 -39.16
N GLY A 119 -40.61 20.68 -38.28
CA GLY A 119 -41.91 20.14 -38.65
C GLY A 119 -42.06 18.61 -38.64
N ARG A 120 -41.03 17.82 -38.28
CA ARG A 120 -41.17 16.39 -37.96
C ARG A 120 -41.07 16.17 -36.46
N ALA A 121 -41.80 15.18 -35.93
CA ALA A 121 -41.59 14.74 -34.56
C ALA A 121 -40.12 14.32 -34.38
N ALA A 122 -39.41 14.98 -33.47
CA ALA A 122 -38.09 14.53 -33.04
C ALA A 122 -38.16 13.04 -32.70
N TYR A 123 -37.19 12.26 -33.15
CA TYR A 123 -37.13 10.85 -32.78
C TYR A 123 -37.03 10.72 -31.26
N ASP A 124 -37.56 9.63 -30.70
CA ASP A 124 -37.50 9.40 -29.26
C ASP A 124 -36.03 9.24 -28.82
N LYS A 125 -35.55 10.15 -27.96
CA LYS A 125 -34.17 10.13 -27.45
C LYS A 125 -33.86 8.83 -26.68
N LYS A 126 -34.86 8.23 -26.02
CA LYS A 126 -34.71 6.94 -25.33
C LYS A 126 -34.57 5.79 -26.32
N LYS A 127 -35.30 5.83 -27.45
CA LYS A 127 -35.07 4.89 -28.56
C LYS A 127 -33.63 4.97 -29.04
N LEU A 128 -33.13 6.17 -29.35
CA LEU A 128 -31.74 6.35 -29.81
C LEU A 128 -30.72 5.79 -28.80
N LEU A 129 -30.89 6.10 -27.50
CA LEU A 129 -30.01 5.60 -26.44
C LEU A 129 -29.98 4.06 -26.38
N LEU A 130 -31.14 3.41 -26.48
CA LEU A 130 -31.26 1.96 -26.42
C LEU A 130 -30.57 1.29 -27.62
N TYR A 131 -30.79 1.80 -28.83
CA TYR A 131 -30.07 1.30 -30.01
C TYR A 131 -28.57 1.58 -29.94
N ALA A 132 -28.15 2.73 -29.39
CA ALA A 132 -26.74 3.04 -29.19
C ALA A 132 -26.08 2.06 -28.20
N ILE A 133 -26.73 1.76 -27.08
CA ILE A 133 -26.27 0.76 -26.11
C ILE A 133 -26.09 -0.59 -26.79
N VAL A 134 -27.10 -1.09 -27.52
CA VAL A 134 -27.02 -2.39 -28.20
C VAL A 134 -25.91 -2.40 -29.25
N SER A 135 -25.81 -1.33 -30.04
CA SER A 135 -24.79 -1.22 -31.11
C SER A 135 -23.36 -1.26 -30.59
N GLY A 136 -23.09 -0.70 -29.41
CA GLY A 136 -21.73 -0.54 -28.87
C GLY A 136 -20.78 0.23 -29.79
N SER A 137 -21.27 0.93 -30.82
CA SER A 137 -20.43 1.55 -31.85
C SER A 137 -19.84 2.87 -31.34
N ARG A 138 -18.51 2.94 -31.25
CA ARG A 138 -17.79 4.15 -30.84
C ARG A 138 -18.20 5.38 -31.64
N ARG A 139 -18.23 5.25 -32.98
CA ARG A 139 -18.58 6.33 -33.90
C ARG A 139 -19.96 6.91 -33.60
N GLN A 140 -20.96 6.05 -33.36
CA GLN A 140 -22.33 6.49 -33.09
C GLN A 140 -22.44 7.15 -31.73
N ILE A 141 -21.80 6.56 -30.71
CA ILE A 141 -21.79 7.10 -29.35
C ILE A 141 -21.15 8.50 -29.32
N ASP A 142 -19.98 8.66 -29.94
CA ASP A 142 -19.25 9.93 -29.97
C ASP A 142 -20.01 11.00 -30.77
N ARG A 143 -20.63 10.60 -31.90
CA ARG A 143 -21.51 11.50 -32.66
C ARG A 143 -22.70 11.95 -31.85
N MET A 144 -23.41 11.01 -31.21
CA MET A 144 -24.59 11.31 -30.42
C MET A 144 -24.29 12.27 -29.27
N LEU A 145 -23.20 12.05 -28.53
CA LEU A 145 -22.82 12.92 -27.42
C LEU A 145 -22.43 14.32 -27.87
N ARG A 146 -21.81 14.46 -29.05
CA ARG A 146 -21.49 15.76 -29.64
C ARG A 146 -22.74 16.48 -30.12
N ASP A 147 -23.65 15.77 -30.77
CA ASP A 147 -24.88 16.35 -31.34
C ASP A 147 -25.92 16.67 -30.23
N LEU A 148 -25.87 15.97 -29.08
CA LEU A 148 -26.79 16.14 -27.93
C LEU A 148 -26.02 16.29 -26.60
N PRO A 149 -25.33 17.43 -26.35
CA PRO A 149 -24.47 17.60 -25.17
C PRO A 149 -25.22 17.61 -23.83
N THR A 150 -26.52 17.92 -23.83
CA THR A 150 -27.39 17.96 -22.64
C THR A 150 -28.23 16.69 -22.48
N LEU A 151 -27.83 15.58 -23.11
CA LEU A 151 -28.57 14.32 -23.08
C LEU A 151 -28.62 13.71 -21.66
N PHE A 152 -27.58 13.93 -20.87
CA PHE A 152 -27.45 13.45 -19.50
C PHE A 152 -27.33 14.64 -18.55
N ASN A 153 -28.09 14.59 -17.47
CA ASN A 153 -28.11 15.65 -16.45
C ASN A 153 -27.24 15.31 -15.23
N THR A 154 -26.82 14.05 -15.10
CA THR A 154 -25.99 13.56 -14.01
C THR A 154 -24.83 12.73 -14.54
N ILE A 155 -23.74 12.70 -13.78
CA ILE A 155 -22.56 11.91 -14.14
C ILE A 155 -22.85 10.41 -14.08
N GLU A 156 -23.73 9.98 -13.17
CA GLU A 156 -24.14 8.59 -13.02
C GLU A 156 -24.91 8.09 -14.24
N ASP A 157 -25.80 8.90 -14.81
CA ASP A 157 -26.54 8.50 -16.01
C ASP A 157 -25.63 8.48 -17.23
N PHE A 158 -24.67 9.41 -17.31
CA PHE A 158 -23.65 9.41 -18.34
C PHE A 158 -22.74 8.17 -18.26
N LEU A 159 -22.21 7.87 -17.07
CA LEU A 159 -21.32 6.72 -16.85
C LEU A 159 -22.07 5.41 -17.05
N TRP A 160 -23.28 5.26 -16.52
CA TRP A 160 -24.10 4.06 -16.76
C TRP A 160 -24.30 3.80 -18.24
N PHE A 161 -24.63 4.85 -19.02
CA PHE A 161 -24.81 4.70 -20.46
C PHE A 161 -23.51 4.27 -21.15
N LYS A 162 -22.39 4.94 -20.84
CA LYS A 162 -21.09 4.62 -21.42
C LYS A 162 -20.65 3.20 -21.09
N LEU A 163 -20.73 2.80 -19.83
CA LEU A 163 -20.38 1.45 -19.36
C LEU A 163 -21.27 0.38 -19.98
N SER A 164 -22.58 0.64 -20.13
CA SER A 164 -23.51 -0.28 -20.81
C SER A 164 -23.16 -0.48 -22.30
N ALA A 165 -22.46 0.48 -22.89
CA ALA A 165 -22.04 0.44 -24.29
C ALA A 165 -20.61 -0.07 -24.48
N VAL A 166 -19.82 -0.26 -23.41
CA VAL A 166 -18.47 -0.84 -23.49
C VAL A 166 -18.57 -2.28 -24.01
N ARG A 167 -17.60 -2.65 -24.85
CA ARG A 167 -17.43 -4.00 -25.38
C ARG A 167 -15.97 -4.39 -25.25
N GLU A 168 -15.70 -5.53 -24.64
CA GLU A 168 -14.35 -6.08 -24.56
C GLU A 168 -14.00 -6.81 -25.86
N TYR A 169 -13.07 -6.22 -26.63
CA TYR A 169 -12.52 -6.87 -27.80
C TYR A 169 -11.39 -7.81 -27.37
N HIS A 170 -11.70 -9.10 -27.23
CA HIS A 170 -10.68 -10.12 -27.05
C HIS A 170 -9.98 -10.29 -28.40
N GLY A 171 -8.79 -9.69 -28.53
CA GLY A 171 -7.95 -9.77 -29.72
C GLY A 171 -7.44 -11.18 -29.99
N GLY A 172 -8.35 -12.08 -30.38
CA GLY A 172 -8.06 -13.42 -30.87
C GLY A 172 -7.99 -13.40 -32.39
N THR A 173 -6.77 -13.40 -32.92
CA THR A 173 -6.42 -13.95 -34.24
C THR A 173 -7.43 -13.71 -35.36
N SER A 174 -7.53 -12.48 -35.86
CA SER A 174 -7.71 -12.26 -37.29
C SER A 174 -7.55 -10.79 -37.62
N SER A 175 -6.65 -10.51 -38.55
CA SER A 175 -6.61 -9.26 -39.32
C SER A 175 -7.87 -9.18 -40.19
N GLN A 176 -9.04 -9.04 -39.57
CA GLN A 176 -10.20 -8.52 -40.25
C GLN A 176 -10.06 -7.00 -40.17
N VAL A 177 -9.95 -6.38 -41.34
CA VAL A 177 -10.18 -4.94 -41.50
C VAL A 177 -11.61 -4.69 -41.02
N LEU A 178 -11.77 -4.42 -39.72
CA LEU A 178 -13.04 -3.98 -39.17
C LEU A 178 -13.39 -2.71 -39.94
N ASN A 179 -14.56 -2.70 -40.58
CA ASN A 179 -15.12 -1.48 -41.13
C ASN A 179 -15.05 -0.42 -40.02
N GLU A 180 -14.40 0.72 -40.26
CA GLU A 180 -14.20 1.78 -39.25
C GLU A 180 -15.51 2.18 -38.55
N ASN A 181 -16.65 1.96 -39.22
CA ASN A 181 -17.98 2.23 -38.71
C ASN A 181 -18.48 1.25 -37.63
N LEU A 182 -17.83 0.10 -37.44
CA LEU A 182 -18.21 -0.97 -36.50
C LEU A 182 -17.20 -1.15 -35.35
N VAL A 183 -16.26 -0.22 -35.19
CA VAL A 183 -15.30 -0.28 -34.09
C VAL A 183 -16.07 -0.18 -32.76
N PRO A 184 -15.97 -1.21 -31.88
CA PRO A 184 -16.62 -1.20 -30.58
C PRO A 184 -16.03 -0.11 -29.68
N TYR A 185 -16.86 0.44 -28.80
CA TYR A 185 -16.42 1.35 -27.74
C TYR A 185 -15.76 0.56 -26.62
N SER A 186 -14.48 0.81 -26.34
CA SER A 186 -13.73 0.09 -25.32
C SER A 186 -13.72 0.80 -23.96
N LEU A 187 -13.23 0.12 -22.93
CA LEU A 187 -12.99 0.74 -21.62
C LEU A 187 -11.90 1.81 -21.71
N GLU A 188 -10.84 1.59 -22.51
CA GLU A 188 -9.80 2.59 -22.73
C GLU A 188 -10.38 3.85 -23.38
N ASP A 189 -11.35 3.72 -24.30
CA ASP A 189 -12.01 4.88 -24.90
C ASP A 189 -12.85 5.68 -23.88
N LEU A 190 -13.41 5.03 -22.86
CA LEU A 190 -14.07 5.70 -21.75
C LEU A 190 -13.06 6.45 -20.88
N GLN A 191 -12.01 5.76 -20.43
CA GLN A 191 -10.96 6.33 -19.60
C GLN A 191 -10.28 7.52 -20.30
N ALA A 192 -9.93 7.36 -21.58
CA ALA A 192 -9.35 8.42 -22.39
C ALA A 192 -10.31 9.60 -22.62
N TYR A 193 -11.63 9.37 -22.64
CA TYR A 193 -12.59 10.47 -22.69
C TYR A 193 -12.64 11.25 -21.37
N LEU A 194 -12.73 10.53 -20.24
CA LEU A 194 -12.83 11.13 -18.92
C LEU A 194 -11.57 11.92 -18.55
N ASN A 195 -10.39 11.41 -18.92
CA ASN A 195 -9.10 12.02 -18.62
C ASN A 195 -8.74 13.23 -19.50
N LYS A 196 -9.62 13.60 -20.45
CA LYS A 196 -9.48 14.89 -21.18
C LYS A 196 -9.80 16.09 -20.28
N PHE A 197 -10.54 15.86 -19.21
CA PHE A 197 -10.99 16.89 -18.31
C PHE A 197 -10.15 16.84 -17.03
N GLU A 198 -9.65 17.99 -16.61
CA GLU A 198 -8.94 18.16 -15.35
C GLU A 198 -9.85 17.83 -14.15
N PRO A 199 -9.31 17.46 -12.97
CA PRO A 199 -10.11 17.15 -11.78
C PRO A 199 -11.10 18.26 -11.40
N SER A 200 -10.71 19.52 -11.58
CA SER A 200 -11.53 20.71 -11.30
C SER A 200 -12.86 20.77 -12.06
N TYR A 201 -12.91 20.15 -13.25
CA TYR A 201 -14.13 20.02 -14.05
C TYR A 201 -15.21 19.21 -13.29
N TYR A 202 -14.78 18.14 -12.62
CA TYR A 202 -15.66 17.24 -11.88
C TYR A 202 -15.97 17.77 -10.48
N THR A 203 -14.97 18.32 -9.79
CA THR A 203 -15.10 18.75 -8.39
C THR A 203 -15.73 20.11 -8.20
N LYS A 204 -16.21 20.75 -9.28
CA LYS A 204 -16.75 22.12 -9.29
C LYS A 204 -15.76 23.09 -8.64
N ASN A 205 -14.48 22.98 -9.01
CA ASN A 205 -13.33 23.69 -8.41
C ASN A 205 -13.16 23.40 -6.91
N GLY A 206 -13.16 22.13 -6.51
CA GLY A 206 -12.89 21.69 -5.14
C GLY A 206 -14.10 21.76 -4.18
N LYS A 207 -15.29 22.14 -4.64
CA LYS A 207 -16.49 22.13 -3.78
C LYS A 207 -17.02 20.72 -3.53
N ASP A 208 -16.69 19.79 -4.42
CA ASP A 208 -17.19 18.42 -4.43
C ASP A 208 -16.03 17.45 -4.74
N PRO A 209 -15.03 17.38 -3.87
CA PRO A 209 -13.74 16.70 -4.10
C PRO A 209 -13.89 15.21 -4.43
N LEU A 210 -14.94 14.56 -3.92
CA LEU A 210 -15.15 13.12 -4.05
C LEU A 210 -15.75 12.69 -5.39
N VAL A 211 -16.29 13.63 -6.18
CA VAL A 211 -16.88 13.29 -7.49
C VAL A 211 -15.81 12.76 -8.45
N TYR A 212 -14.62 13.33 -8.43
CA TYR A 212 -13.53 12.88 -9.31
C TYR A 212 -13.04 11.45 -8.99
N PRO A 213 -12.64 11.09 -7.76
CA PRO A 213 -12.27 9.73 -7.43
C PRO A 213 -13.43 8.75 -7.61
N TYR A 214 -14.69 9.17 -7.38
CA TYR A 214 -15.86 8.36 -7.71
C TYR A 214 -15.94 8.02 -9.22
N VAL A 215 -15.74 9.00 -10.10
CA VAL A 215 -15.68 8.80 -11.56
C VAL A 215 -14.52 7.86 -11.96
N LEU A 216 -13.35 8.03 -11.35
CA LEU A 216 -12.19 7.19 -11.61
C LEU A 216 -12.43 5.73 -11.18
N LEU A 217 -12.96 5.51 -9.98
CA LEU A 217 -13.29 4.17 -9.48
C LEU A 217 -14.32 3.46 -10.36
N LEU A 218 -15.40 4.16 -10.76
CA LEU A 218 -16.42 3.60 -11.66
C LEU A 218 -15.90 3.29 -13.07
N SER A 219 -14.80 3.94 -13.48
CA SER A 219 -14.12 3.67 -14.75
C SER A 219 -12.90 2.76 -14.60
N VAL A 220 -12.76 2.07 -13.46
CA VAL A 220 -11.70 1.09 -13.18
C VAL A 220 -10.29 1.71 -13.16
N GLN A 221 -10.18 3.00 -12.85
CA GLN A 221 -8.91 3.74 -12.74
C GLN A 221 -8.49 3.81 -11.25
N MET A 222 -8.13 2.65 -10.70
CA MET A 222 -7.90 2.45 -9.26
C MET A 222 -6.75 3.31 -8.72
N LEU A 223 -5.55 3.19 -9.29
CA LEU A 223 -4.37 3.92 -8.82
C LEU A 223 -4.54 5.45 -8.96
N PRO A 224 -5.01 6.00 -10.10
CA PRO A 224 -5.32 7.43 -10.20
C PRO A 224 -6.29 7.94 -9.13
N ALA A 225 -7.32 7.17 -8.78
CA ALA A 225 -8.28 7.56 -7.74
C ALA A 225 -7.60 7.67 -6.37
N ILE A 226 -6.76 6.69 -6.01
CA ILE A 226 -5.99 6.68 -4.76
C ILE A 226 -5.01 7.85 -4.71
N LEU A 227 -4.28 8.09 -5.81
CA LEU A 227 -3.31 9.18 -5.90
C LEU A 227 -3.96 10.55 -5.74
N TYR A 228 -5.15 10.74 -6.32
CA TYR A 228 -5.92 11.97 -6.13
C TYR A 228 -6.30 12.17 -4.66
N LEU A 229 -6.86 11.14 -4.01
CA LEU A 229 -7.25 11.21 -2.59
C LEU A 229 -6.06 11.48 -1.67
N SER A 230 -4.92 10.84 -1.93
CA SER A 230 -3.72 10.93 -1.09
C SER A 230 -2.88 12.19 -1.29
N LYS A 231 -3.01 12.90 -2.42
CA LYS A 231 -2.18 14.07 -2.73
C LYS A 231 -2.98 15.35 -2.86
N GLU A 232 -4.04 15.35 -3.67
CA GLU A 232 -4.79 16.56 -3.99
C GLU A 232 -5.93 16.80 -3.00
N ALA A 233 -6.63 15.74 -2.59
CA ALA A 233 -7.70 15.85 -1.57
C ALA A 233 -7.17 15.66 -0.13
N ALA A 234 -5.85 15.53 0.05
CA ALA A 234 -5.24 15.31 1.35
C ALA A 234 -5.45 16.49 2.31
N ASP A 235 -5.37 17.73 1.80
CA ASP A 235 -5.61 18.94 2.60
C ASP A 235 -7.06 19.04 3.10
N GLU A 236 -7.98 18.29 2.49
CA GLU A 236 -9.37 18.19 2.90
C GLU A 236 -9.65 17.00 3.85
N GLY A 237 -8.60 16.27 4.24
CA GLY A 237 -8.66 15.19 5.24
C GLY A 237 -8.93 13.79 4.68
N TYR A 238 -8.84 13.59 3.36
CA TYR A 238 -9.08 12.29 2.71
C TYR A 238 -7.82 11.42 2.57
N ASP A 239 -6.71 11.81 3.18
CA ASP A 239 -5.46 11.04 3.18
C ASP A 239 -5.65 9.68 3.87
N ILE A 240 -6.43 9.65 4.96
CA ILE A 240 -6.78 8.41 5.67
C ILE A 240 -7.67 7.50 4.82
N ASP A 241 -8.61 8.06 4.07
CA ASP A 241 -9.47 7.29 3.16
C ASP A 241 -8.62 6.66 2.05
N ALA A 242 -7.66 7.42 1.50
CA ALA A 242 -6.73 6.91 0.49
C ALA A 242 -5.96 5.68 1.00
N VAL A 243 -5.51 5.70 2.27
CA VAL A 243 -4.80 4.57 2.91
C VAL A 243 -5.71 3.33 3.04
N HIS A 244 -6.96 3.49 3.47
CA HIS A 244 -7.84 2.32 3.69
C HIS A 244 -8.43 1.78 2.39
N VAL A 245 -8.71 2.65 1.41
CA VAL A 245 -9.08 2.23 0.05
C VAL A 245 -7.91 1.49 -0.61
N SER A 246 -6.68 1.98 -0.44
CA SER A 246 -5.44 1.33 -0.87
C SER A 246 -5.33 -0.11 -0.37
N ILE A 247 -5.54 -0.30 0.94
CA ILE A 247 -5.53 -1.62 1.60
C ILE A 247 -6.60 -2.52 0.98
N THR A 248 -7.84 -2.02 0.90
CA THR A 248 -8.98 -2.80 0.42
C THR A 248 -8.79 -3.25 -1.02
N LEU A 249 -8.33 -2.36 -1.91
CA LEU A 249 -8.12 -2.68 -3.33
C LEU A 249 -6.93 -3.65 -3.53
N ALA A 250 -5.89 -3.53 -2.70
CA ALA A 250 -4.79 -4.48 -2.70
C ALA A 250 -5.25 -5.88 -2.28
N ASP A 251 -6.08 -5.98 -1.24
CA ASP A 251 -6.59 -7.25 -0.73
C ASP A 251 -7.49 -7.96 -1.74
N HIS A 252 -8.27 -7.21 -2.53
CA HIS A 252 -9.08 -7.76 -3.62
C HIS A 252 -8.28 -8.04 -4.90
N GLY A 253 -6.98 -7.72 -4.94
CA GLY A 253 -6.12 -7.99 -6.09
C GLY A 253 -6.38 -7.10 -7.31
N VAL A 254 -7.11 -5.99 -7.17
CA VAL A 254 -7.60 -5.17 -8.29
C VAL A 254 -6.67 -4.00 -8.67
N LEU A 255 -5.49 -3.90 -8.04
CA LEU A 255 -4.49 -2.87 -8.33
C LEU A 255 -3.61 -3.19 -9.55
N ALA A 256 -3.60 -4.43 -10.03
CA ALA A 256 -2.87 -4.78 -11.23
C ALA A 256 -3.58 -4.18 -12.46
N GLU A 257 -2.94 -3.19 -13.10
CA GLU A 257 -3.37 -2.70 -14.40
C GLU A 257 -3.43 -3.86 -15.40
N GLY A 258 -4.51 -3.88 -16.19
CA GLY A 258 -4.99 -5.05 -16.91
C GLY A 258 -3.98 -5.76 -17.80
N THR A 259 -4.33 -7.01 -18.12
CA THR A 259 -3.79 -7.86 -19.18
C THR A 259 -4.02 -7.30 -20.59
N GLY A 260 -3.89 -5.98 -20.78
CA GLY A 260 -3.82 -5.34 -22.08
C GLY A 260 -2.42 -5.52 -22.63
N ALA A 261 -2.31 -6.05 -23.85
CA ALA A 261 -1.05 -6.26 -24.56
C ALA A 261 -0.24 -4.95 -24.65
N GLY A 262 0.71 -4.78 -23.74
CA GLY A 262 1.56 -3.60 -23.68
C GLY A 262 1.97 -3.26 -22.26
N GLN A 263 2.73 -4.15 -21.60
CA GLN A 263 3.61 -3.73 -20.52
C GLN A 263 4.54 -2.63 -21.08
N LYS A 264 4.14 -1.38 -20.93
CA LYS A 264 5.04 -0.25 -21.13
C LYS A 264 6.03 -0.30 -19.98
N ILE A 265 7.22 -0.81 -20.27
CA ILE A 265 8.41 -0.69 -19.44
C ILE A 265 8.53 0.79 -19.03
N GLY A 266 8.16 1.10 -17.78
CA GLY A 266 8.07 2.47 -17.26
C GLY A 266 6.86 2.77 -16.36
N VAL A 267 5.82 1.92 -16.33
CA VAL A 267 4.71 2.06 -15.37
C VAL A 267 5.17 1.59 -13.99
N MET A 268 5.13 2.48 -12.98
CA MET A 268 5.41 2.13 -11.59
C MET A 268 4.46 1.01 -11.14
N ASP A 269 4.98 0.03 -10.40
CA ASP A 269 4.16 -1.02 -9.81
C ASP A 269 3.11 -0.40 -8.89
N ALA A 270 1.83 -0.50 -9.25
CA ALA A 270 0.71 0.08 -8.51
C ALA A 270 0.71 -0.38 -7.05
N TYR A 271 1.13 -1.63 -6.78
CA TYR A 271 1.26 -2.13 -5.42
C TYR A 271 2.37 -1.43 -4.64
N ALA A 272 3.48 -1.08 -5.29
CA ALA A 272 4.57 -0.34 -4.65
C ALA A 272 4.15 1.09 -4.29
N GLU A 273 3.44 1.78 -5.18
CA GLU A 273 2.92 3.14 -4.92
C GLU A 273 1.93 3.15 -3.75
N VAL A 274 0.92 2.28 -3.81
CA VAL A 274 -0.10 2.13 -2.77
C VAL A 274 0.53 1.72 -1.44
N SER A 275 1.51 0.80 -1.46
CA SER A 275 2.27 0.44 -0.27
C SER A 275 3.05 1.62 0.33
N SER A 276 3.64 2.47 -0.51
CA SER A 276 4.35 3.67 -0.06
C SER A 276 3.43 4.62 0.71
N ILE A 277 2.18 4.80 0.24
CA ILE A 277 1.15 5.61 0.91
C ILE A 277 0.84 5.03 2.30
N ILE A 278 0.59 3.72 2.38
CA ILE A 278 0.30 3.03 3.65
C ILE A 278 1.49 3.15 4.62
N ARG A 279 2.72 2.93 4.13
CA ARG A 279 3.95 3.06 4.92
C ARG A 279 4.15 4.48 5.43
N GLN A 280 3.92 5.50 4.59
CA GLN A 280 4.05 6.90 5.00
C GLN A 280 3.09 7.24 6.13
N HIS A 281 1.86 6.73 6.07
CA HIS A 281 0.87 6.88 7.13
C HIS A 281 1.31 6.18 8.43
N GLY A 282 1.77 4.92 8.34
CA GLY A 282 2.34 4.20 9.50
C GLY A 282 3.54 4.92 10.13
N SER A 283 4.40 5.53 9.32
CA SER A 283 5.56 6.30 9.79
C SER A 283 5.14 7.53 10.59
N ALA A 284 3.96 8.11 10.33
CA ALA A 284 3.43 9.18 11.16
C ALA A 284 3.19 8.71 12.60
N TYR A 285 2.58 7.53 12.81
CA TYR A 285 2.42 6.95 14.16
C TYR A 285 3.75 6.63 14.82
N LEU A 286 4.72 6.14 14.04
CA LEU A 286 6.06 5.86 14.54
C LEU A 286 6.73 7.13 15.12
N ARG A 287 6.60 8.28 14.44
CA ARG A 287 7.13 9.57 14.92
C ARG A 287 6.46 10.05 16.21
N HIS A 288 5.21 9.66 16.45
CA HIS A 288 4.48 9.98 17.69
C HIS A 288 4.70 8.93 18.80
N GLY A 289 5.57 7.93 18.59
CA GLY A 289 5.86 6.88 19.57
C GLY A 289 4.78 5.80 19.69
N ASN A 290 3.76 5.79 18.81
CA ASN A 290 2.75 4.74 18.80
C ASN A 290 3.22 3.54 17.97
N LEU A 291 4.04 2.69 18.58
CA LEU A 291 4.64 1.52 17.93
C LEU A 291 3.58 0.49 17.49
N SER A 292 2.49 0.36 18.25
CA SER A 292 1.40 -0.58 17.94
C SER A 292 0.70 -0.21 16.64
N MET A 293 0.26 1.03 16.49
CA MET A 293 -0.38 1.47 15.24
C MET A 293 0.60 1.48 14.06
N ALA A 294 1.85 1.88 14.28
CA ALA A 294 2.88 1.83 13.25
C ALA A 294 3.11 0.40 12.74
N LEU A 295 3.13 -0.58 13.63
CA LEU A 295 3.28 -1.99 13.28
C LEU A 295 2.16 -2.49 12.37
N GLU A 296 0.89 -2.17 12.68
CA GLU A 296 -0.24 -2.61 11.85
C GLU A 296 -0.17 -2.03 10.43
N TYR A 297 0.11 -0.74 10.28
CA TYR A 297 0.26 -0.14 8.95
C TYR A 297 1.51 -0.63 8.21
N TYR A 298 2.61 -0.87 8.92
CA TYR A 298 3.83 -1.43 8.31
C TYR A 298 3.63 -2.87 7.82
N ALA A 299 2.94 -3.68 8.61
CA ALA A 299 2.51 -5.02 8.24
C ALA A 299 1.64 -4.99 6.98
N GLN A 300 0.66 -4.09 6.93
CA GLN A 300 -0.22 -3.97 5.78
C GLN A 300 0.49 -3.40 4.55
N ALA A 301 1.40 -2.44 4.70
CA ALA A 301 2.22 -1.94 3.59
C ALA A 301 3.07 -3.04 2.97
N ALA A 302 3.70 -3.89 3.78
CA ALA A 302 4.43 -5.06 3.29
C ALA A 302 3.49 -6.04 2.57
N ALA A 303 2.33 -6.35 3.17
CA ALA A 303 1.33 -7.23 2.58
C ALA A 303 0.84 -6.74 1.22
N THR A 304 0.60 -5.43 1.07
CA THR A 304 0.23 -4.79 -0.20
C THR A 304 1.26 -5.10 -1.29
N VAL A 305 2.56 -4.89 -1.07
CA VAL A 305 3.60 -5.28 -2.06
C VAL A 305 3.58 -6.79 -2.33
N GLY A 306 3.20 -7.58 -1.34
CA GLY A 306 2.99 -9.02 -1.47
C GLY A 306 1.71 -9.46 -2.18
N GLY A 307 0.87 -8.55 -2.68
CA GLY A 307 -0.43 -8.87 -3.30
C GLY A 307 -1.62 -8.90 -2.33
N GLY A 308 -1.55 -8.15 -1.23
CA GLY A 308 -2.65 -7.97 -0.26
C GLY A 308 -2.96 -9.24 0.54
N GLU A 309 -4.25 -9.59 0.65
CA GLU A 309 -4.78 -10.75 1.38
C GLU A 309 -4.09 -12.07 1.00
N THR A 310 -3.84 -12.27 -0.30
CA THR A 310 -3.18 -13.48 -0.81
C THR A 310 -1.76 -13.64 -0.26
N SER A 311 -1.14 -12.54 0.15
CA SER A 311 0.18 -12.54 0.76
C SER A 311 0.12 -13.25 2.13
N TRP A 312 -0.88 -12.96 2.96
CA TRP A 312 -1.05 -13.52 4.30
C TRP A 312 -1.29 -15.03 4.28
N THR A 313 -2.02 -15.53 3.28
CA THR A 313 -2.36 -16.95 3.16
C THR A 313 -1.26 -17.80 2.52
N GLY A 314 -0.14 -17.19 2.10
CA GLY A 314 0.96 -17.89 1.42
C GLY A 314 0.63 -18.37 0.01
N ARG A 315 -0.47 -17.88 -0.58
CA ARG A 315 -0.93 -18.25 -1.93
C ARG A 315 -0.43 -17.32 -3.04
N GLY A 316 0.22 -16.21 -2.66
CA GLY A 316 0.82 -15.27 -3.61
C GLY A 316 2.02 -15.84 -4.38
N ASN A 317 2.43 -15.15 -5.45
CA ASN A 317 3.61 -15.50 -6.25
C ASN A 317 4.89 -15.51 -5.38
N ILE A 318 5.86 -16.37 -5.70
CA ILE A 318 7.17 -16.46 -5.02
C ILE A 318 7.86 -15.08 -4.99
N ASP A 319 7.81 -14.33 -6.10
CA ASP A 319 8.43 -13.01 -6.17
C ASP A 319 7.72 -11.99 -5.27
N GLN A 320 6.39 -12.01 -5.23
CA GLN A 320 5.58 -11.16 -4.34
C GLN A 320 5.84 -11.49 -2.86
N GLN A 321 5.92 -12.78 -2.53
CA GLN A 321 6.26 -13.24 -1.17
C GLN A 321 7.67 -12.78 -0.77
N ARG A 322 8.63 -12.83 -1.70
CA ARG A 322 9.98 -12.30 -1.47
C ARG A 322 9.94 -10.79 -1.21
N GLN A 323 9.26 -10.01 -2.06
CA GLN A 323 9.15 -8.56 -1.90
C GLN A 323 8.48 -8.17 -0.57
N ARG A 324 7.39 -8.85 -0.20
CA ARG A 324 6.75 -8.70 1.11
C ARG A 324 7.74 -8.93 2.24
N ASN A 325 8.46 -10.05 2.22
CA ASN A 325 9.38 -10.41 3.29
C ASN A 325 10.54 -9.41 3.42
N VAL A 326 11.08 -8.92 2.30
CA VAL A 326 12.11 -7.85 2.32
C VAL A 326 11.56 -6.57 2.93
N MET A 327 10.37 -6.13 2.52
CA MET A 327 9.77 -4.92 3.06
C MET A 327 9.40 -5.06 4.55
N LEU A 328 8.81 -6.19 4.92
CA LEU A 328 8.42 -6.48 6.31
C LEU A 328 9.64 -6.49 7.23
N THR A 329 10.72 -7.17 6.84
CA THR A 329 11.96 -7.18 7.64
C THR A 329 12.60 -5.80 7.74
N GLN A 330 12.57 -4.99 6.68
CA GLN A 330 13.02 -3.60 6.74
C GLN A 330 12.21 -2.77 7.75
N LEU A 331 10.88 -2.86 7.70
CA LEU A 331 9.98 -2.09 8.55
C LEU A 331 10.00 -2.56 10.01
N LEU A 332 10.10 -3.86 10.25
CA LEU A 332 10.32 -4.43 11.60
C LEU A 332 11.66 -3.99 12.17
N THR A 333 12.71 -3.90 11.34
CA THR A 333 14.00 -3.33 11.78
C THR A 333 13.83 -1.87 12.19
N GLU A 334 13.11 -1.07 11.40
CA GLU A 334 12.83 0.33 11.74
C GLU A 334 12.11 0.47 13.09
N LEU A 335 11.12 -0.38 13.38
CA LEU A 335 10.42 -0.45 14.66
C LEU A 335 11.35 -0.88 15.80
N LEU A 336 12.16 -1.92 15.59
CA LEU A 336 13.09 -2.46 16.58
C LEU A 336 14.09 -1.40 17.04
N LEU A 337 14.52 -0.54 16.12
CA LEU A 337 15.49 0.53 16.39
C LEU A 337 14.88 1.77 17.05
N ARG A 338 13.56 1.86 17.23
CA ARG A 338 12.94 2.93 18.02
C ARG A 338 13.06 2.68 19.52
N ASP A 339 12.83 3.72 20.30
CA ASP A 339 12.83 3.62 21.75
C ASP A 339 11.62 2.79 22.19
N GLY A 340 11.85 1.83 23.10
CA GLY A 340 10.86 0.80 23.44
C GLY A 340 10.65 -0.29 22.39
N GLY A 341 11.23 -0.18 21.19
CA GLY A 341 11.06 -1.13 20.08
C GLY A 341 11.48 -2.56 20.40
N ILE A 342 12.63 -2.72 21.08
CA ILE A 342 13.13 -4.02 21.55
C ILE A 342 12.13 -4.67 22.51
N HIS A 343 11.60 -3.92 23.49
CA HIS A 343 10.63 -4.45 24.44
C HIS A 343 9.30 -4.79 23.76
N PHE A 344 8.85 -3.94 22.84
CA PHE A 344 7.61 -4.14 22.09
C PHE A 344 7.67 -5.38 21.18
N LEU A 345 8.75 -5.55 20.40
CA LEU A 345 8.88 -6.66 19.45
C LEU A 345 9.34 -7.97 20.10
N LEU A 346 10.17 -7.92 21.14
CA LEU A 346 10.76 -9.10 21.77
C LEU A 346 10.18 -9.44 23.16
N GLY A 347 9.28 -8.61 23.69
CA GLY A 347 8.69 -8.78 25.02
C GLY A 347 9.62 -8.37 26.16
N PRO A 348 9.16 -8.48 27.43
CA PRO A 348 9.99 -8.35 28.61
C PRO A 348 11.01 -9.49 28.75
N ARG A 349 12.15 -9.24 29.41
CA ARG A 349 13.09 -10.31 29.76
C ARG A 349 12.49 -11.22 30.84
N GLY A 350 12.61 -12.54 30.67
CA GLY A 350 12.34 -13.53 31.72
C GLY A 350 10.87 -13.79 32.05
N ALA A 351 9.91 -13.14 31.38
CA ALA A 351 8.48 -13.27 31.67
C ALA A 351 7.78 -14.40 30.89
N GLY A 352 8.43 -14.99 29.88
CA GLY A 352 7.79 -15.95 28.97
C GLY A 352 6.75 -15.33 28.02
N GLU A 353 6.52 -14.01 28.10
CA GLU A 353 5.67 -13.26 27.18
C GLU A 353 6.39 -13.09 25.83
N GLU A 354 5.80 -13.63 24.76
CA GLU A 354 6.28 -13.41 23.40
C GLU A 354 5.91 -12.00 22.93
N GLY A 355 6.89 -11.25 22.41
CA GLY A 355 6.63 -9.96 21.77
C GLY A 355 6.02 -10.10 20.38
N GLU A 356 5.62 -8.96 19.79
CA GLU A 356 4.88 -8.91 18.51
C GLU A 356 5.64 -9.52 17.31
N LEU A 357 6.97 -9.70 17.40
CA LEU A 357 7.77 -10.29 16.33
C LEU A 357 7.32 -11.72 15.96
N ALA A 358 6.84 -12.49 16.97
CA ALA A 358 6.38 -13.86 16.79
C ALA A 358 5.18 -13.98 15.83
N ARG A 359 4.36 -12.92 15.73
CA ARG A 359 3.20 -12.84 14.83
C ARG A 359 3.59 -12.96 13.36
N PHE A 360 4.80 -12.50 13.01
CA PHE A 360 5.26 -12.40 11.63
C PHE A 360 6.34 -13.42 11.27
N LEU A 361 7.21 -13.75 12.23
CA LEU A 361 8.29 -14.72 12.08
C LEU A 361 8.06 -15.88 13.04
N THR A 362 7.29 -16.86 12.58
CA THR A 362 6.93 -18.05 13.37
C THR A 362 8.09 -19.04 13.51
N ASP A 363 8.99 -19.11 12.53
CA ASP A 363 10.18 -19.95 12.60
C ASP A 363 11.24 -19.34 13.52
N SER A 364 11.65 -20.10 14.54
CA SER A 364 12.62 -19.66 15.53
C SER A 364 13.99 -19.37 14.90
N LYS A 365 14.40 -20.13 13.87
CA LYS A 365 15.69 -19.91 13.20
C LYS A 365 15.67 -18.64 12.36
N ALA A 366 14.62 -18.41 11.58
CA ALA A 366 14.44 -17.18 10.82
C ALA A 366 14.38 -15.95 11.74
N ARG A 367 13.69 -16.06 12.88
CA ARG A 367 13.64 -15.00 13.89
C ARG A 367 15.01 -14.70 14.50
N GLN A 368 15.79 -15.73 14.82
CA GLN A 368 17.18 -15.57 15.28
C GLN A 368 18.05 -14.88 14.21
N GLN A 369 17.97 -15.32 12.94
CA GLN A 369 18.73 -14.73 11.84
C GLN A 369 18.38 -13.25 11.62
N PHE A 370 17.08 -12.90 11.64
CA PHE A 370 16.61 -11.52 11.55
C PHE A 370 17.21 -10.63 12.65
N LEU A 371 17.22 -11.11 13.90
CA LEU A 371 17.73 -10.34 15.03
C LEU A 371 19.25 -10.18 15.00
N LEU A 372 19.99 -11.20 14.57
CA LEU A 372 21.44 -11.09 14.38
C LEU A 372 21.78 -10.06 13.29
N GLU A 373 21.01 -10.06 12.19
CA GLU A 373 21.18 -9.06 11.13
C GLU A 373 20.82 -7.64 11.59
N ALA A 374 19.78 -7.49 12.41
CA ALA A 374 19.43 -6.20 13.01
C ALA A 374 20.52 -5.71 14.00
N ALA A 375 21.09 -6.61 14.80
CA ALA A 375 22.20 -6.30 15.70
C ALA A 375 23.46 -5.86 14.94
N ARG A 376 23.75 -6.49 13.79
CA ARG A 376 24.83 -6.10 12.88
C ARG A 376 24.60 -4.69 12.33
N LYS A 377 23.40 -4.38 11.86
CA LYS A 377 23.03 -3.02 11.41
C LYS A 377 23.15 -1.97 12.53
N CYS A 378 22.83 -2.34 13.78
CA CYS A 378 23.05 -1.46 14.93
C CYS A 378 24.54 -1.12 15.08
N GLN A 379 25.43 -2.11 14.98
CA GLN A 379 26.88 -1.89 15.08
C GLN A 379 27.40 -1.00 13.95
N GLU A 380 26.93 -1.20 12.71
CA GLU A 380 27.28 -0.34 11.57
C GLU A 380 26.82 1.11 11.76
N ALA A 381 25.69 1.31 12.45
CA ALA A 381 25.14 2.62 12.78
C ALA A 381 25.70 3.22 14.09
N GLY A 382 26.60 2.53 14.80
CA GLY A 382 27.15 2.97 16.09
C GLY A 382 26.16 2.88 17.28
N LEU A 383 25.07 2.11 17.13
CA LEU A 383 24.04 1.88 18.14
C LEU A 383 24.36 0.63 18.99
N ASP A 384 25.55 0.60 19.59
CA ASP A 384 26.09 -0.60 20.24
C ASP A 384 25.22 -1.11 21.39
N GLU A 385 24.61 -0.22 22.19
CA GLU A 385 23.75 -0.61 23.30
C GLU A 385 22.54 -1.43 22.84
N LYS A 386 21.92 -1.04 21.70
CA LYS A 386 20.82 -1.78 21.09
C LYS A 386 21.31 -3.12 20.53
N SER A 387 22.50 -3.14 19.92
CA SER A 387 23.12 -4.37 19.42
C SER A 387 23.35 -5.39 20.54
N ILE A 388 23.97 -4.96 21.63
CA ILE A 388 24.26 -5.78 22.82
C ILE A 388 22.95 -6.32 23.39
N GLU A 389 21.93 -5.48 23.54
CA GLU A 389 20.63 -5.92 24.05
C GLU A 389 20.00 -7.00 23.15
N ILE A 390 19.99 -6.80 21.82
CA ILE A 390 19.45 -7.78 20.87
C ILE A 390 20.23 -9.10 20.93
N GLN A 391 21.57 -9.05 20.94
CA GLN A 391 22.42 -10.24 21.02
C GLN A 391 22.16 -11.02 22.31
N LYS A 392 22.03 -10.33 23.45
CA LYS A 392 21.64 -10.95 24.73
C LYS A 392 20.26 -11.60 24.66
N ARG A 393 19.27 -10.99 23.98
CA ARG A 393 17.93 -11.57 23.79
C ARG A 393 17.93 -12.85 22.97
N VAL A 394 18.85 -12.96 22.01
CA VAL A 394 18.99 -14.12 21.13
C VAL A 394 19.86 -15.22 21.76
N GLY A 395 20.52 -14.94 22.88
CA GLY A 395 21.50 -15.86 23.49
C GLY A 395 22.87 -15.85 22.80
N ALA A 396 23.11 -14.92 21.88
CA ALA A 396 24.40 -14.74 21.20
C ALA A 396 25.39 -13.99 22.10
N PHE A 397 25.65 -14.53 23.29
CA PHE A 397 26.39 -13.84 24.34
C PHE A 397 27.86 -13.60 23.99
N SER A 398 28.48 -14.50 23.22
CA SER A 398 29.83 -14.31 22.68
C SER A 398 29.93 -13.02 21.86
N MET A 399 29.00 -12.83 20.90
CA MET A 399 28.93 -11.59 20.09
C MET A 399 28.62 -10.34 20.94
N ALA A 400 27.80 -10.49 21.99
CA ALA A 400 27.52 -9.40 22.93
C ALA A 400 28.78 -8.98 23.69
N LEU A 401 29.57 -9.94 24.16
CA LEU A 401 30.83 -9.67 24.85
C LEU A 401 31.88 -9.07 23.92
N ASP A 402 31.98 -9.54 22.67
CA ASP A 402 32.87 -8.93 21.67
C ASP A 402 32.52 -7.46 21.42
N THR A 403 31.21 -7.15 21.36
CA THR A 403 30.72 -5.77 21.20
C THR A 403 31.02 -4.93 22.45
N ILE A 404 30.75 -5.46 23.64
CA ILE A 404 31.06 -4.80 24.92
C ILE A 404 32.57 -4.52 25.03
N ASN A 405 33.42 -5.51 24.74
CA ASN A 405 34.87 -5.38 24.80
C ASN A 405 35.37 -4.33 23.81
N LYS A 406 34.82 -4.30 22.59
CA LYS A 406 35.12 -3.24 21.62
C LYS A 406 34.75 -1.86 22.17
N CYS A 407 33.52 -1.68 22.67
CA CYS A 407 33.08 -0.38 23.21
C CYS A 407 33.90 0.06 24.43
N LEU A 408 34.22 -0.86 25.34
CA LEU A 408 35.07 -0.60 26.50
C LEU A 408 36.50 -0.22 26.07
N SER A 409 37.05 -0.92 25.07
CA SER A 409 38.37 -0.63 24.54
C SER A 409 38.44 0.77 23.92
N GLU A 410 37.43 1.14 23.14
CA GLU A 410 37.28 2.49 22.58
C GLU A 410 37.15 3.56 23.67
N ALA A 411 36.37 3.29 24.71
CA ALA A 411 36.17 4.21 25.83
C ALA A 411 37.46 4.40 26.67
N ILE A 412 38.22 3.33 26.93
CA ILE A 412 39.52 3.41 27.61
C ILE A 412 40.49 4.25 26.77
N CYS A 413 40.53 4.02 25.45
CA CYS A 413 41.34 4.81 24.52
C CYS A 413 40.89 6.28 24.43
N ALA A 414 39.61 6.59 24.66
CA ALA A 414 39.12 7.96 24.69
C ALA A 414 39.51 8.68 25.99
N LEU A 415 39.40 7.99 27.14
CA LEU A 415 39.80 8.50 28.45
C LEU A 415 41.30 8.83 28.51
N SER A 416 42.14 7.98 27.96
CA SER A 416 43.60 8.20 27.90
C SER A 416 43.99 9.46 27.11
N ARG A 417 43.15 9.86 26.14
CA ARG A 417 43.29 11.06 25.30
C ARG A 417 42.61 12.31 25.88
N GLY A 418 42.07 12.22 27.11
CA GLY A 418 41.46 13.35 27.81
C GLY A 418 39.98 13.59 27.52
N GLY A 419 39.27 12.64 26.90
CA GLY A 419 37.81 12.71 26.78
C GLY A 419 37.14 12.44 28.12
N LEU A 420 36.25 13.34 28.57
CA LEU A 420 35.56 13.25 29.86
C LEU A 420 34.15 12.62 29.78
N ASP A 421 33.67 12.30 28.58
CA ASP A 421 32.32 11.78 28.37
C ASP A 421 32.31 10.24 28.31
N GLY A 422 31.89 9.57 29.40
CA GLY A 422 31.66 8.12 29.33
C GLY A 422 31.54 7.32 30.63
N GLU A 423 31.72 7.88 31.83
CA GLU A 423 31.74 7.07 33.07
C GLU A 423 30.45 6.27 33.30
N SER A 424 29.27 6.86 33.05
CA SER A 424 27.98 6.17 33.17
C SER A 424 27.80 5.06 32.12
N ARG A 425 28.21 5.32 30.88
CA ARG A 425 28.17 4.35 29.77
C ARG A 425 29.12 3.18 30.03
N ASN A 426 30.32 3.45 30.54
CA ASN A 426 31.32 2.44 30.90
C ASN A 426 30.82 1.56 32.05
N ALA A 427 30.23 2.16 33.10
CA ALA A 427 29.60 1.41 34.18
C ALA A 427 28.44 0.53 33.66
N GLY A 428 27.63 1.05 32.74
CA GLY A 428 26.57 0.29 32.07
C GLY A 428 27.09 -0.92 31.28
N LEU A 429 28.16 -0.74 30.50
CA LEU A 429 28.80 -1.82 29.73
C LEU A 429 29.39 -2.90 30.64
N ILE A 430 30.09 -2.50 31.71
CA ILE A 430 30.64 -3.42 32.73
C ILE A 430 29.51 -4.21 33.40
N ASN A 431 28.44 -3.54 33.82
CA ASN A 431 27.29 -4.19 34.42
C ASN A 431 26.62 -5.17 33.46
N SER A 432 26.45 -4.79 32.19
CA SER A 432 25.87 -5.65 31.16
C SER A 432 26.72 -6.89 30.88
N GLY A 433 28.05 -6.74 30.82
CA GLY A 433 28.94 -7.88 30.65
C GLY A 433 28.96 -8.79 31.88
N ASN A 434 28.92 -8.22 33.10
CA ASN A 434 28.81 -9.01 34.33
C ASN A 434 27.50 -9.81 34.39
N GLU A 435 26.39 -9.23 33.94
CA GLU A 435 25.11 -9.94 33.81
C GLU A 435 25.21 -11.15 32.87
N ILE A 436 25.91 -11.00 31.73
CA ILE A 436 26.15 -12.11 30.79
C ILE A 436 26.97 -13.21 31.47
N LEU A 437 28.08 -12.84 32.13
CA LEU A 437 28.97 -13.79 32.80
C LEU A 437 28.26 -14.52 33.95
N GLU A 438 27.42 -13.83 34.72
CA GLU A 438 26.58 -14.45 35.75
C GLU A 438 25.56 -15.42 35.12
N THR A 439 24.91 -15.05 34.01
CA THR A 439 23.95 -15.93 33.32
C THR A 439 24.59 -17.24 32.87
N PHE A 440 25.83 -17.19 32.38
CA PHE A 440 26.60 -18.38 32.01
C PHE A 440 27.00 -19.28 33.19
N LYS A 441 27.24 -18.71 34.38
CA LYS A 441 27.56 -19.51 35.57
C LYS A 441 26.44 -20.47 35.96
N TYR A 442 25.19 -20.11 35.67
CA TYR A 442 24.01 -20.89 36.06
C TYR A 442 23.42 -21.77 34.94
N TYR A 443 23.82 -21.57 33.67
CA TYR A 443 23.35 -22.36 32.51
C TYR A 443 24.51 -22.78 31.58
N PRO A 444 25.23 -23.89 31.87
CA PRO A 444 26.46 -24.27 31.15
C PRO A 444 26.26 -24.98 29.80
N ASN A 445 25.03 -25.07 29.26
CA ASN A 445 24.67 -26.11 28.29
C ASN A 445 24.62 -25.72 26.81
N GLU A 446 25.17 -24.58 26.38
CA GLU A 446 25.39 -24.31 24.95
C GLU A 446 26.88 -24.16 24.63
N SER A 447 27.43 -25.23 24.06
CA SER A 447 28.77 -25.40 23.46
C SER A 447 30.01 -24.93 24.25
N PHE A 448 30.72 -25.92 24.80
CA PHE A 448 32.06 -25.84 25.42
C PHE A 448 33.18 -25.17 24.59
N HIS A 449 32.94 -24.78 23.33
CA HIS A 449 33.96 -24.21 22.46
C HIS A 449 34.14 -22.69 22.63
N GLU A 450 33.21 -21.99 23.29
CA GLU A 450 33.27 -20.54 23.54
C GLU A 450 33.98 -20.16 24.86
N LEU A 451 34.26 -21.13 25.74
CA LEU A 451 34.77 -20.89 27.11
C LEU A 451 36.13 -20.14 27.15
N ASN A 452 36.96 -20.28 26.13
CA ASN A 452 38.28 -19.64 26.08
C ASN A 452 38.23 -18.16 25.66
N HIS A 453 37.12 -17.69 25.09
CA HIS A 453 36.92 -16.31 24.62
C HIS A 453 36.18 -15.40 25.61
N LEU A 454 35.59 -15.96 26.68
CA LEU A 454 34.61 -15.28 27.55
C LEU A 454 35.20 -14.43 28.71
N VAL A 455 36.38 -13.84 28.56
CA VAL A 455 36.93 -12.94 29.59
C VAL A 455 36.68 -11.49 29.20
N MET A 456 35.71 -10.83 29.85
CA MET A 456 35.83 -9.37 30.01
C MET A 456 37.09 -9.10 30.81
N VAL A 457 37.86 -8.07 30.47
CA VAL A 457 39.09 -7.68 31.18
C VAL A 457 38.79 -7.50 32.68
N PRO A 458 39.19 -8.46 33.54
CA PRO A 458 40.22 -8.10 34.51
C PRO A 458 41.25 -9.23 34.73
N SER A 459 42.45 -8.79 35.13
CA SER A 459 43.66 -9.55 35.49
C SER A 459 44.53 -10.04 34.33
N PHE A 460 45.64 -9.32 34.14
CA PHE A 460 46.81 -9.79 33.41
C PHE A 460 47.45 -10.96 34.17
N GLN A 461 47.04 -12.18 33.85
CA GLN A 461 47.83 -13.35 34.18
C GLN A 461 47.98 -14.22 32.93
N GLU A 462 49.22 -14.21 32.42
CA GLU A 462 49.82 -15.10 31.41
C GLU A 462 48.85 -15.80 30.46
N ARG A 463 48.57 -15.17 29.31
CA ARG A 463 48.07 -15.87 28.12
C ARG A 463 48.95 -15.55 26.92
N ASP A 464 49.46 -16.60 26.28
CA ASP A 464 50.34 -16.52 25.11
C ASP A 464 49.62 -16.04 23.83
N HIS A 465 48.29 -15.87 23.85
CA HIS A 465 47.49 -15.29 22.76
C HIS A 465 46.60 -14.16 23.30
N VAL A 466 47.13 -12.93 23.25
CA VAL A 466 46.40 -11.70 23.60
C VAL A 466 45.50 -11.33 22.42
N LEU A 467 44.20 -11.15 22.67
CA LEU A 467 43.20 -10.76 21.65
C LEU A 467 43.52 -9.37 21.09
N GLU A 468 43.22 -9.10 19.81
CA GLU A 468 43.49 -7.81 19.15
C GLU A 468 42.84 -6.60 19.85
N GLN A 469 41.73 -6.83 20.55
CA GLN A 469 41.06 -5.82 21.39
C GLN A 469 41.80 -5.52 22.70
N GLU A 470 42.47 -6.53 23.28
CA GLU A 470 43.31 -6.39 24.47
C GLU A 470 44.61 -5.66 24.13
N THR A 471 45.21 -5.92 22.95
CA THR A 471 46.44 -5.24 22.53
C THR A 471 46.25 -3.74 22.26
N ALA A 472 45.04 -3.33 21.84
CA ALA A 472 44.72 -1.92 21.59
C ALA A 472 44.72 -1.05 22.86
N CYS A 473 44.35 -1.61 24.02
CA CYS A 473 44.28 -0.89 25.30
C CYS A 473 45.58 -0.87 26.10
N VAL A 474 46.49 -1.84 25.87
CA VAL A 474 47.77 -1.94 26.57
C VAL A 474 48.59 -0.63 26.56
N PRO A 475 48.73 0.11 25.45
CA PRO A 475 49.53 1.33 25.45
C PRO A 475 48.97 2.37 26.42
N ASP A 476 47.65 2.50 26.47
CA ASP A 476 46.97 3.51 27.26
C ASP A 476 46.90 3.14 28.75
N LEU A 477 46.72 1.85 29.07
CA LEU A 477 46.90 1.33 30.43
C LEU A 477 48.31 1.60 30.96
N LEU A 478 49.34 1.38 30.14
CA LEU A 478 50.72 1.68 30.52
C LEU A 478 50.94 3.18 30.73
N LYS A 479 50.34 4.06 29.90
CA LYS A 479 50.39 5.52 30.12
C LYS A 479 49.70 5.93 31.42
N VAL A 480 48.54 5.36 31.73
CA VAL A 480 47.83 5.62 33.00
C VAL A 480 48.69 5.16 34.18
N ALA A 481 49.24 3.94 34.12
CA ALA A 481 50.14 3.43 35.16
C ALA A 481 51.35 4.35 35.38
N LEU A 482 52.01 4.82 34.30
CA LEU A 482 53.11 5.78 34.40
C LEU A 482 52.68 7.12 35.00
N THR A 483 51.49 7.62 34.65
CA THR A 483 50.93 8.86 35.22
C THR A 483 50.66 8.71 36.72
N CYS A 484 50.12 7.57 37.14
CA CYS A 484 49.92 7.26 38.55
C CYS A 484 51.25 7.20 39.29
N LEU A 485 52.27 6.56 38.71
CA LEU A 485 53.62 6.50 39.28
C LEU A 485 54.24 7.90 39.44
N ASP A 486 54.01 8.81 38.49
CA ASP A 486 54.53 10.19 38.52
C ASP A 486 53.86 11.06 39.60
N ASN A 487 52.65 10.70 40.02
CA ASN A 487 51.91 11.40 41.08
C ASN A 487 52.18 10.86 42.50
N VAL A 488 53.03 9.84 42.65
CA VAL A 488 53.37 9.24 43.95
C VAL A 488 54.84 9.50 44.30
N THR A 489 55.10 9.87 45.54
CA THR A 489 56.46 10.12 46.04
C THR A 489 57.21 8.80 46.23
N ASP A 490 58.38 8.68 45.58
CA ASP A 490 59.21 7.48 45.63
C ASP A 490 60.11 7.51 46.87
N SER A 491 59.65 6.92 47.97
CA SER A 491 60.36 6.93 49.26
C SER A 491 61.44 5.85 49.40
N ASP A 492 61.34 4.74 48.66
CA ASP A 492 62.16 3.53 48.84
C ASP A 492 62.80 3.01 47.54
N GLY A 493 62.57 3.67 46.40
CA GLY A 493 63.09 3.28 45.09
C GLY A 493 62.26 2.20 44.38
N SER A 494 61.18 1.72 45.01
CA SER A 494 60.27 0.72 44.43
C SER A 494 59.55 1.26 43.19
N LEU A 495 59.20 2.56 43.17
CA LEU A 495 58.53 3.16 42.01
C LEU A 495 59.49 3.28 40.83
N ARG A 496 60.77 3.61 41.07
CA ARG A 496 61.82 3.60 40.04
C ARG A 496 62.03 2.21 39.45
N ALA A 497 62.05 1.17 40.28
CA ALA A 497 62.15 -0.21 39.81
C ALA A 497 60.94 -0.62 38.95
N MET A 498 59.74 -0.15 39.31
CA MET A 498 58.52 -0.41 38.54
C MET A 498 58.53 0.30 37.18
N ARG A 499 58.99 1.55 37.10
CA ARG A 499 59.18 2.28 35.83
C ARG A 499 60.19 1.58 34.92
N ALA A 500 61.30 1.11 35.49
CA ALA A 500 62.31 0.34 34.75
C ALA A 500 61.75 -0.98 34.20
N LYS A 501 60.89 -1.67 34.96
CA LYS A 501 60.19 -2.88 34.45
C LYS A 501 59.23 -2.57 33.30
N ILE A 502 58.50 -1.46 33.36
CA ILE A 502 57.63 -1.01 32.25
C ILE A 502 58.46 -0.70 31.01
N ALA A 503 59.58 0.00 31.16
CA ALA A 503 60.51 0.30 30.07
C ALA A 503 61.11 -0.98 29.46
N GLN A 504 61.53 -1.93 30.30
CA GLN A 504 62.06 -3.22 29.86
C GLN A 504 61.01 -4.05 29.12
N PHE A 505 59.76 -4.04 29.60
CA PHE A 505 58.64 -4.70 28.93
C PHE A 505 58.42 -4.15 27.52
N LEU A 506 58.44 -2.83 27.34
CA LEU A 506 58.30 -2.20 26.03
C LEU A 506 59.49 -2.49 25.10
N ALA A 507 60.72 -2.43 25.63
CA ALA A 507 61.93 -2.77 24.89
C ALA A 507 61.94 -4.24 24.41
N ASN A 508 61.43 -5.16 25.23
CA ASN A 508 61.34 -6.58 24.88
C ASN A 508 60.20 -6.89 23.90
N ASN A 509 59.27 -5.96 23.67
CA ASN A 509 58.11 -6.10 22.79
C ASN A 509 58.08 -5.08 21.64
N MET A 510 59.27 -4.62 21.18
CA MET A 510 59.42 -3.62 20.11
C MET A 510 58.90 -4.07 18.73
N ASN A 511 58.66 -5.36 18.54
CA ASN A 511 58.02 -5.91 17.34
C ASN A 511 56.53 -5.55 17.23
N ARG A 512 55.91 -5.08 18.31
CA ARG A 512 54.55 -4.50 18.31
C ARG A 512 54.64 -3.01 18.02
N ASN A 513 53.82 -2.53 17.09
CA ASN A 513 53.82 -1.16 16.56
C ASN A 513 53.20 -0.16 17.59
N TRP A 514 53.86 0.01 18.75
CA TRP A 514 53.34 0.84 19.85
C TRP A 514 53.28 2.34 19.49
N PRO A 515 52.31 3.10 20.03
CA PRO A 515 52.18 4.54 19.82
C PRO A 515 53.44 5.33 20.22
N ARG A 516 53.85 6.30 19.39
CA ARG A 516 55.04 7.14 19.62
C ARG A 516 54.98 7.92 20.95
N ASP A 517 53.80 8.38 21.33
CA ASP A 517 53.57 9.14 22.55
C ASP A 517 53.75 8.28 23.83
N LEU A 518 53.56 6.96 23.76
CA LEU A 518 53.91 6.04 24.85
C LEU A 518 55.43 5.99 25.05
N TYR A 519 56.21 5.88 23.98
CA TYR A 519 57.68 5.91 24.06
C TYR A 519 58.18 7.24 24.61
N GLU A 520 57.59 8.35 24.17
CA GLU A 520 57.91 9.68 24.72
C GLU A 520 57.58 9.78 26.21
N LYS A 521 56.43 9.24 26.66
CA LYS A 521 56.05 9.23 28.07
C LYS A 521 57.00 8.38 28.93
N VAL A 522 57.35 7.18 28.46
CA VAL A 522 58.33 6.32 29.15
C VAL A 522 59.69 7.01 29.25
N SER A 523 60.13 7.69 28.20
CA SER A 523 61.40 8.44 28.21
C SER A 523 61.40 9.65 29.16
N ARG A 524 60.23 10.21 29.47
CA ARG A 524 60.08 11.31 30.44
C ARG A 524 59.94 10.83 31.88
N SER A 525 59.42 9.62 32.10
CA SER A 525 59.20 9.05 33.43
C SER A 525 60.43 8.29 33.97
N LEU A 526 61.36 7.84 33.10
CA LEU A 526 62.68 7.30 33.48
C LEU A 526 63.65 8.42 33.86
#